data_AF-A0AAU8D1K7-F1
#
_entry.id   AF-A0AAU8D1K7-F1
#
_cell.length_a   1.000
_cell.length_b   1.000
_cell.length_c   1.000
_cell.angle_alpha   90.00
_cell.angle_beta   90.00
_cell.angle_gamma   90.00
#
_symmetry.space_group_name_H-M   'P 1'
#
loop_
_entity.id
_entity.type
_entity.pdbx_description
1 polymer ?
#
loop_
_entity_poly.entity_id
_entity_poly.type
_entity_poly.pdbx_seq_one_letter_code
_entity_poly.pdbx_strand_id
1 'polypeptide(L)'
;MRKTSLVRSLVLAALLLPASAALAAMNTDPDWPCIQRKVPELSLGQIWNGPELPQSAKNWAQDPEIPALVKELAARRVPIGEAQSQIRDFATGLPGDQKNARMAMLFQGLFDYMNAERLQVISGIARYARNQLELAARLRKEASEVDALRRKPDADINEIAVRTDRLTWETRVFEERVQSLTYVCEVPTLIEQRLYALAKTVAEIMAVGSGQ
;
A
#
# COMPACT_ATOMS: atom_id res chain seq x y z
N MET A 1 -23.67 70.42 -35.11
CA MET A 1 -22.29 70.20 -35.61
C MET A 1 -21.58 69.20 -34.70
N ARG A 2 -21.03 68.14 -35.29
CA ARG A 2 -20.26 67.06 -34.66
C ARG A 2 -19.09 67.61 -33.83
N LYS A 3 -18.76 66.93 -32.73
CA LYS A 3 -17.39 66.40 -32.49
C LYS A 3 -17.45 65.25 -31.47
N THR A 4 -17.29 64.07 -32.04
CA THR A 4 -16.97 62.79 -31.40
C THR A 4 -15.73 62.90 -30.53
N SER A 5 -15.79 62.46 -29.28
CA SER A 5 -14.59 62.16 -28.49
C SER A 5 -14.45 60.64 -28.37
N LEU A 6 -13.22 60.19 -28.61
CA LEU A 6 -12.85 58.82 -28.89
C LEU A 6 -12.82 57.92 -27.65
N VAL A 7 -13.23 56.69 -27.91
CA VAL A 7 -12.99 55.44 -27.18
C VAL A 7 -11.54 55.33 -26.70
N ARG A 8 -11.36 54.96 -25.42
CA ARG A 8 -10.26 54.11 -24.96
C ARG A 8 -10.74 53.27 -23.76
N SER A 9 -11.49 52.20 -24.07
CA SER A 9 -11.74 51.13 -23.12
C SER A 9 -10.45 50.35 -22.89
N LEU A 10 -9.80 50.55 -21.74
CA LEU A 10 -8.80 49.62 -21.24
C LEU A 10 -9.55 48.40 -20.67
N VAL A 11 -9.63 47.32 -21.45
CA VAL A 11 -10.02 46.00 -20.94
C VAL A 11 -8.76 45.34 -20.39
N LEU A 12 -8.54 45.47 -19.08
CA LEU A 12 -7.52 44.70 -18.38
C LEU A 12 -8.10 43.29 -18.14
N ALA A 13 -7.82 42.37 -19.07
CA ALA A 13 -8.15 40.96 -18.90
C ALA A 13 -7.25 40.36 -17.82
N ALA A 14 -7.73 40.35 -16.58
CA ALA A 14 -7.12 39.61 -15.49
C ALA A 14 -7.25 38.11 -15.79
N LEU A 15 -6.14 37.49 -16.22
CA LEU A 15 -5.98 36.04 -16.25
C LEU A 15 -6.03 35.52 -14.82
N LEU A 16 -7.24 35.21 -14.34
CA LEU A 16 -7.46 34.38 -13.16
C LEU A 16 -7.03 32.96 -13.53
N LEU A 17 -5.75 32.65 -13.29
CA LEU A 17 -5.29 31.27 -13.15
C LEU A 17 -6.02 30.67 -11.94
N PRO A 18 -6.87 29.63 -12.10
CA PRO A 18 -7.35 28.90 -10.95
C PRO A 18 -6.16 28.15 -10.37
N ALA A 19 -5.62 28.65 -9.25
CA ALA A 19 -4.76 27.87 -8.37
C ALA A 19 -5.64 26.78 -7.73
N SER A 20 -5.94 25.72 -8.48
CA SER A 20 -6.76 24.62 -8.03
C SER A 20 -6.16 23.32 -8.54
N ALA A 21 -5.02 22.92 -7.96
CA ALA A 21 -4.53 21.54 -7.99
C ALA A 21 -3.33 21.38 -7.06
N ALA A 22 -3.55 21.32 -5.74
CA ALA A 22 -2.71 20.56 -4.80
C ALA A 22 -3.24 20.68 -3.35
N LEU A 23 -4.53 20.47 -3.11
CA LEU A 23 -4.88 19.81 -1.85
C LEU A 23 -4.51 18.34 -2.05
N ALA A 24 -3.23 18.02 -1.81
CA ALA A 24 -2.85 16.66 -1.51
C ALA A 24 -3.83 16.19 -0.43
N ALA A 25 -4.58 15.12 -0.70
CA ALA A 25 -5.51 14.55 0.26
C ALA A 25 -4.73 14.22 1.54
N MET A 26 -4.83 15.10 2.54
CA MET A 26 -4.04 15.00 3.75
C MET A 26 -4.35 13.68 4.42
N ASN A 27 -3.30 12.92 4.73
CA ASN A 27 -3.43 11.73 5.53
C ASN A 27 -3.90 12.13 6.93
N THR A 28 -5.06 11.64 7.35
CA THR A 28 -5.69 11.98 8.63
C THR A 28 -5.20 11.13 9.80
N ASP A 29 -4.39 10.10 9.52
CA ASP A 29 -3.79 9.22 10.54
C ASP A 29 -2.37 9.73 10.88
N PRO A 30 -2.18 10.37 12.06
CA PRO A 30 -0.88 10.91 12.45
C PRO A 30 0.18 9.83 12.70
N ASP A 31 -0.24 8.58 12.90
CA ASP A 31 0.64 7.44 13.17
C ASP A 31 1.00 6.66 11.89
N TRP A 32 0.50 7.09 10.73
CA TRP A 32 0.77 6.43 9.45
C TRP A 32 1.99 7.04 8.76
N PRO A 33 3.07 6.26 8.56
CA PRO A 33 4.37 6.80 8.13
C PRO A 33 4.51 6.97 6.61
N CYS A 34 3.56 6.46 5.81
CA CYS A 34 3.69 6.42 4.36
C CYS A 34 3.07 7.65 3.70
N ILE A 35 3.63 8.06 2.56
CA ILE A 35 3.11 9.17 1.74
C ILE A 35 1.70 8.87 1.22
N GLN A 36 1.44 7.61 0.85
CA GLN A 36 0.12 7.17 0.42
C GLN A 36 -0.85 7.13 1.59
N ARG A 37 -2.09 7.58 1.36
CA ARG A 37 -3.15 7.51 2.38
C ARG A 37 -3.40 6.06 2.79
N LYS A 38 -3.59 5.84 4.08
CA LYS A 38 -4.00 4.55 4.61
C LYS A 38 -5.42 4.20 4.14
N VAL A 39 -5.54 3.17 3.31
CA VAL A 39 -6.82 2.59 2.87
C VAL A 39 -6.89 1.17 3.44
N PRO A 40 -7.74 0.87 4.43
CA PRO A 40 -7.71 -0.41 5.14
C PRO A 40 -8.13 -1.59 4.28
N GLU A 41 -9.17 -1.43 3.48
CA GLU A 41 -9.76 -2.51 2.68
C GLU A 41 -9.87 -2.09 1.21
N LEU A 42 -9.61 -3.05 0.33
CA LEU A 42 -9.86 -2.90 -1.10
C LEU A 42 -11.35 -3.08 -1.38
N SER A 43 -11.87 -2.34 -2.35
CA SER A 43 -13.21 -2.59 -2.89
C SER A 43 -13.14 -3.64 -3.99
N LEU A 44 -13.95 -4.69 -3.87
CA LEU A 44 -14.06 -5.71 -4.90
C LEU A 44 -14.43 -5.11 -6.26
N GLY A 45 -15.36 -4.15 -6.30
CA GLY A 45 -15.78 -3.47 -7.52
C GLY A 45 -14.74 -2.54 -8.14
N GLN A 46 -13.65 -2.20 -7.43
CA GLN A 46 -12.52 -1.45 -8.00
C GLN A 46 -11.50 -2.38 -8.66
N ILE A 47 -11.43 -3.63 -8.23
CA ILE A 47 -10.48 -4.62 -8.72
C ILE A 47 -11.10 -5.49 -9.82
N TRP A 48 -12.37 -5.85 -9.68
CA TRP A 48 -13.06 -6.77 -10.57
C TRP A 48 -13.79 -6.05 -11.69
N ASN A 49 -13.46 -6.41 -12.93
CA ASN A 49 -14.11 -5.90 -14.15
C ASN A 49 -14.69 -7.03 -15.02
N GLY A 50 -14.83 -8.23 -14.47
CA GLY A 50 -15.40 -9.38 -15.16
C GLY A 50 -16.92 -9.52 -14.93
N PRO A 51 -17.51 -10.65 -15.37
CA PRO A 51 -18.93 -10.95 -15.14
C PRO A 51 -19.31 -10.96 -13.65
N GLU A 52 -20.59 -10.87 -13.36
CA GLU A 52 -21.07 -10.98 -11.97
C GLU A 52 -20.61 -12.29 -11.32
N LEU A 53 -20.06 -12.19 -10.11
CA LEU A 53 -19.57 -13.35 -9.38
C LEU A 53 -20.76 -14.06 -8.70
N PRO A 54 -20.95 -15.37 -8.94
CA PRO A 54 -21.97 -16.12 -8.24
C PRO A 54 -21.66 -16.17 -6.74
N GLN A 55 -22.68 -16.21 -5.90
CA GLN A 55 -22.48 -16.23 -4.44
C GLN A 55 -21.69 -17.46 -3.97
N SER A 56 -21.73 -18.56 -4.74
CA SER A 56 -20.92 -19.77 -4.51
C SER A 56 -19.42 -19.51 -4.62
N ALA A 57 -18.97 -18.44 -5.30
CA ALA A 57 -17.56 -18.06 -5.39
C ALA A 57 -16.91 -17.85 -4.01
N LYS A 58 -17.70 -17.42 -3.01
CA LYS A 58 -17.24 -17.23 -1.62
C LYS A 58 -16.83 -18.53 -0.94
N ASN A 59 -17.23 -19.69 -1.48
CA ASN A 59 -16.87 -21.00 -0.94
C ASN A 59 -15.54 -21.53 -1.51
N TRP A 60 -14.73 -20.69 -2.17
CA TRP A 60 -13.44 -21.07 -2.77
C TRP A 60 -12.52 -21.82 -1.79
N ALA A 61 -12.58 -21.50 -0.49
CA ALA A 61 -11.78 -22.16 0.54
C ALA A 61 -12.11 -23.65 0.74
N GLN A 62 -13.29 -24.09 0.28
CA GLN A 62 -13.79 -25.46 0.37
C GLN A 62 -13.50 -26.28 -0.89
N ASP A 63 -13.09 -25.64 -1.99
CA ASP A 63 -12.65 -26.33 -3.21
C ASP A 63 -11.31 -27.05 -2.93
N PRO A 64 -11.10 -28.26 -3.45
CA PRO A 64 -9.90 -29.05 -3.16
C PRO A 64 -8.60 -28.48 -3.76
N GLU A 65 -8.66 -27.68 -4.83
CA GLU A 65 -7.48 -27.22 -5.58
C GLU A 65 -7.28 -25.71 -5.49
N ILE A 66 -8.36 -24.92 -5.49
CA ILE A 66 -8.31 -23.46 -5.54
C ILE A 66 -7.52 -22.84 -4.37
N PRO A 67 -7.62 -23.29 -3.11
CA PRO A 67 -6.86 -22.69 -2.01
C PRO A 67 -5.34 -22.80 -2.18
N ALA A 68 -4.86 -23.91 -2.75
CA ALA A 68 -3.45 -24.10 -3.04
C ALA A 68 -3.01 -23.20 -4.19
N LEU A 69 -3.81 -23.14 -5.25
CA LEU A 69 -3.54 -22.27 -6.41
C LEU A 69 -3.53 -20.79 -6.02
N VAL A 70 -4.49 -20.31 -5.21
CA VAL A 70 -4.53 -18.94 -4.69
C VAL A 70 -3.22 -18.59 -3.97
N LYS A 71 -2.72 -19.48 -3.10
CA LYS A 71 -1.47 -19.24 -2.37
C LYS A 71 -0.26 -19.16 -3.30
N GLU A 72 -0.18 -20.05 -4.30
CA GLU A 72 0.92 -20.03 -5.27
C GLU A 72 0.88 -18.75 -6.12
N LEU A 73 -0.30 -18.42 -6.65
CA LEU A 73 -0.50 -17.23 -7.48
C LEU A 73 -0.27 -15.93 -6.70
N ALA A 74 -0.62 -15.87 -5.41
CA ALA A 74 -0.36 -14.70 -4.58
C ALA A 74 1.13 -14.54 -4.22
N ALA A 75 1.91 -15.63 -4.22
CA ALA A 75 3.29 -15.62 -3.76
C ALA A 75 4.18 -14.71 -4.63
N ARG A 76 4.79 -13.70 -3.99
CA ARG A 76 5.68 -12.73 -4.66
C ARG A 76 6.89 -13.35 -5.38
N ARG A 77 7.33 -14.52 -4.91
CA ARG A 77 8.42 -15.28 -5.55
C ARG A 77 8.07 -15.80 -6.95
N VAL A 78 6.77 -15.93 -7.26
CA VAL A 78 6.30 -16.38 -8.58
C VAL A 78 6.20 -15.16 -9.49
N PRO A 79 6.97 -15.10 -10.59
CA PRO A 79 6.86 -14.01 -11.57
C PRO A 79 5.42 -13.84 -12.06
N ILE A 80 4.98 -12.60 -12.27
CA ILE A 80 3.58 -12.32 -12.64
C ILE A 80 3.17 -13.03 -13.94
N GLY A 81 4.05 -13.09 -14.94
CA GLY A 81 3.76 -13.78 -16.20
C GLY A 81 3.57 -15.30 -16.03
N GLU A 82 4.32 -15.91 -15.12
CA GLU A 82 4.18 -17.33 -14.78
C GLU A 82 2.86 -17.59 -14.05
N ALA A 83 2.53 -16.76 -13.04
CA ALA A 83 1.26 -16.84 -12.33
C ALA A 83 0.06 -16.70 -13.29
N GLN A 84 0.12 -15.75 -14.24
CA GLN A 84 -0.90 -15.60 -15.28
C GLN A 84 -0.97 -16.82 -16.22
N SER A 85 0.16 -17.49 -16.49
CA SER A 85 0.17 -18.76 -17.24
C SER A 85 -0.53 -19.86 -16.46
N GLN A 86 -0.21 -20.02 -15.18
CA GLN A 86 -0.86 -21.01 -14.32
C GLN A 86 -2.38 -20.82 -14.24
N ILE A 87 -2.87 -19.57 -14.24
CA ILE A 87 -4.31 -19.27 -14.35
C ILE A 87 -4.89 -19.79 -15.68
N ARG A 88 -4.20 -19.57 -16.80
CA ARG A 88 -4.64 -20.05 -18.13
C ARG A 88 -4.60 -21.57 -18.25
N ASP A 89 -3.58 -22.21 -17.68
CA ASP A 89 -3.41 -23.66 -17.68
C ASP A 89 -4.51 -24.31 -16.83
N PHE A 90 -4.76 -23.75 -15.63
CA PHE A 90 -5.91 -24.14 -14.81
C PHE A 90 -7.21 -24.04 -15.59
N ALA A 91 -7.48 -22.89 -16.23
CA ALA A 91 -8.71 -22.69 -17.00
C ALA A 91 -8.88 -23.63 -18.20
N THR A 92 -7.77 -24.05 -18.83
CA THR A 92 -7.77 -25.01 -19.95
C THR A 92 -8.06 -26.43 -19.49
N GLY A 93 -7.62 -26.79 -18.28
CA GLY A 93 -7.87 -28.10 -17.68
C GLY A 93 -9.30 -28.30 -17.16
N LEU A 94 -10.13 -27.25 -17.12
CA LEU A 94 -11.48 -27.31 -16.59
C LEU A 94 -12.50 -27.80 -17.63
N PRO A 95 -13.47 -28.65 -17.22
CA PRO A 95 -14.68 -28.88 -17.99
C PRO A 95 -15.41 -27.56 -18.28
N GLY A 96 -15.94 -27.40 -19.49
CA GLY A 96 -16.53 -26.13 -19.95
C GLY A 96 -17.70 -25.64 -19.08
N ASP A 97 -18.51 -26.57 -18.57
CA ASP A 97 -19.64 -26.30 -17.67
C ASP A 97 -19.21 -25.84 -16.26
N GLN A 98 -18.00 -26.17 -15.83
CA GLN A 98 -17.45 -25.80 -14.53
C GLN A 98 -16.51 -24.58 -14.59
N LYS A 99 -16.04 -24.23 -15.79
CA LYS A 99 -15.02 -23.20 -15.99
C LYS A 99 -15.39 -21.87 -15.33
N ASN A 100 -16.55 -21.31 -15.64
CA ASN A 100 -16.95 -20.00 -15.09
C ASN A 100 -17.09 -20.02 -13.56
N ALA A 101 -17.65 -21.09 -12.99
CA ALA A 101 -17.84 -21.22 -11.54
C ALA A 101 -16.48 -21.29 -10.81
N ARG A 102 -15.55 -22.12 -11.29
CA ARG A 102 -14.23 -22.28 -10.66
C ARG A 102 -13.32 -21.08 -10.90
N MET A 103 -13.41 -20.42 -12.05
CA MET A 103 -12.68 -19.16 -12.29
C MET A 103 -13.19 -18.03 -11.40
N ALA A 104 -14.51 -17.94 -11.15
CA ALA A 104 -15.07 -16.99 -10.20
C ALA A 104 -14.59 -17.27 -8.76
N MET A 105 -14.58 -18.54 -8.33
CA MET A 105 -13.99 -18.95 -7.04
C MET A 105 -12.52 -18.57 -6.95
N LEU A 106 -11.73 -18.78 -8.01
CA LEU A 106 -10.32 -18.41 -8.05
C LEU A 106 -10.12 -16.90 -7.84
N PHE A 107 -10.88 -16.06 -8.55
CA PHE A 107 -10.81 -14.62 -8.35
C PHE A 107 -11.22 -14.22 -6.93
N GLN A 108 -12.36 -14.73 -6.44
CA GLN A 108 -12.83 -14.44 -5.08
C GLN A 108 -11.75 -14.82 -4.04
N GLY A 109 -11.09 -15.97 -4.21
CA GLY A 109 -10.01 -16.40 -3.34
C GLY A 109 -8.76 -15.53 -3.41
N LEU A 110 -8.35 -15.11 -4.61
CA LEU A 110 -7.25 -14.15 -4.78
C LEU A 110 -7.56 -12.82 -4.09
N PHE A 111 -8.78 -12.30 -4.27
CA PHE A 111 -9.21 -11.06 -3.63
C PHE A 111 -9.18 -11.17 -2.11
N ASP A 112 -9.84 -12.19 -1.54
CA ASP A 112 -9.93 -12.37 -0.09
C ASP A 112 -8.55 -12.56 0.54
N TYR A 113 -7.72 -13.43 -0.07
CA TYR A 113 -6.39 -13.75 0.43
C TYR A 113 -5.45 -12.53 0.39
N MET A 114 -5.36 -11.85 -0.76
CA MET A 114 -4.42 -10.74 -0.94
C MET A 114 -4.90 -9.46 -0.24
N ASN A 115 -6.21 -9.22 -0.13
CA ASN A 115 -6.74 -8.13 0.69
C ASN A 115 -6.41 -8.35 2.18
N ALA A 116 -6.54 -9.58 2.69
CA ALA A 116 -6.15 -9.91 4.05
C ALA A 116 -4.62 -9.75 4.28
N GLU A 117 -3.78 -10.23 3.36
CA GLU A 117 -2.32 -10.04 3.41
C GLU A 117 -1.97 -8.54 3.45
N ARG A 118 -2.58 -7.76 2.56
CA ARG A 118 -2.39 -6.31 2.51
C ARG A 118 -2.76 -5.62 3.83
N LEU A 119 -3.90 -5.98 4.42
CA LEU A 119 -4.33 -5.44 5.71
C LEU A 119 -3.35 -5.80 6.83
N GLN A 120 -2.79 -7.01 6.83
CA GLN A 120 -1.75 -7.42 7.79
C GLN A 120 -0.49 -6.57 7.65
N VAL A 121 -0.03 -6.34 6.41
CA VAL A 121 1.14 -5.49 6.12
C VAL A 121 0.89 -4.05 6.58
N ILE A 122 -0.24 -3.45 6.22
CA ILE A 122 -0.62 -2.09 6.65
C ILE A 122 -0.64 -2.01 8.18
N SER A 123 -1.24 -2.98 8.84
CA SER A 123 -1.29 -3.01 10.31
C SER A 123 0.12 -3.14 10.92
N GLY A 124 1.01 -3.91 10.28
CA GLY A 124 2.41 -4.03 10.65
C GLY A 124 3.19 -2.73 10.53
N ILE A 125 3.03 -2.01 9.42
CA ILE A 125 3.63 -0.69 9.19
C ILE A 125 3.20 0.29 10.27
N ALA A 126 1.90 0.36 10.57
CA ALA A 126 1.39 1.27 11.60
C ALA A 126 1.94 0.95 13.00
N ARG A 127 2.00 -0.35 13.37
CA ARG A 127 2.63 -0.77 14.64
C ARG A 127 4.10 -0.39 14.69
N TYR A 128 4.83 -0.66 13.61
CA TYR A 128 6.25 -0.34 13.52
C TYR A 128 6.52 1.15 13.66
N ALA A 129 5.73 2.00 12.99
CA ALA A 129 5.84 3.45 13.08
C ALA A 129 5.65 3.95 14.53
N ARG A 130 4.63 3.48 15.23
CA ARG A 130 4.43 3.80 16.66
C ARG A 130 5.63 3.42 17.51
N ASN A 131 6.19 2.22 17.30
CA ASN A 131 7.39 1.79 18.02
C ASN A 131 8.62 2.69 17.71
N GLN A 132 8.74 3.21 16.48
CA GLN A 132 9.80 4.18 16.14
C GLN A 132 9.59 5.52 16.85
N LEU A 133 8.35 5.99 17.00
CA LEU A 133 8.04 7.21 17.77
C LEU A 133 8.42 7.05 19.24
N GLU A 134 8.10 5.91 19.86
CA GLU A 134 8.48 5.61 21.23
C GLU A 134 10.01 5.51 21.40
N LEU A 135 10.70 4.86 20.46
CA LEU A 135 12.16 4.80 20.46
C LEU A 135 12.77 6.20 20.35
N ALA A 136 12.27 7.04 19.44
CA ALA A 136 12.72 8.42 19.30
C ALA A 136 12.51 9.23 20.58
N ALA A 137 11.39 9.03 21.29
CA ALA A 137 11.14 9.67 22.58
C ALA A 137 12.15 9.22 23.66
N ARG A 138 12.46 7.92 23.72
CA ARG A 138 13.48 7.39 24.64
C ARG A 138 14.87 7.93 24.33
N LEU A 139 15.29 7.97 23.07
CA LEU A 139 16.59 8.51 22.67
C LEU A 139 16.74 9.99 23.02
N ARG A 140 15.69 10.80 22.83
CA ARG A 140 15.69 12.21 23.26
C ARG A 140 15.84 12.35 24.77
N LYS A 141 15.16 11.50 25.54
CA LYS A 141 15.29 11.47 26.99
C LYS A 141 16.72 11.11 27.41
N GLU A 142 17.28 10.05 26.82
CA GLU A 142 18.64 9.61 27.11
C GLU A 142 19.69 10.66 26.74
N ALA A 143 19.53 11.33 25.59
CA ALA A 143 20.39 12.46 25.21
C ALA A 143 20.37 13.57 26.27
N SER A 144 19.18 13.95 26.74
CA SER A 144 19.03 14.94 27.81
C SER A 144 19.67 14.50 29.13
N GLU A 145 19.56 13.22 29.49
CA GLU A 145 20.18 12.64 30.69
C GLU A 145 21.71 12.64 30.60
N VAL A 146 22.28 12.29 29.44
CA VAL A 146 23.73 12.36 29.19
C VAL A 146 24.22 13.80 29.28
N ASP A 147 23.50 14.76 28.68
CA ASP A 147 23.85 16.17 28.76
C ASP A 147 23.74 16.73 30.18
N ALA A 148 22.76 16.27 30.96
CA ALA A 148 22.64 16.62 32.37
C ALA A 148 23.78 16.05 33.21
N LEU A 149 24.21 14.82 32.94
CA LEU A 149 25.34 14.18 33.61
C LEU A 149 26.64 14.93 33.35
N ARG A 150 26.89 15.32 32.10
CA ARG A 150 28.07 16.13 31.70
C ARG A 150 28.18 17.49 32.39
N ARG A 151 27.06 18.06 32.85
CA ARG A 151 27.02 19.35 33.55
C ARG A 151 27.33 19.25 35.05
N LYS A 152 27.41 18.04 35.62
CA LYS A 152 27.72 17.88 37.04
C LYS A 152 29.22 18.10 37.29
N PRO A 153 29.60 18.87 38.33
CA PRO A 153 31.02 19.14 38.64
C PRO A 153 31.85 17.89 38.98
N ASP A 154 31.20 16.84 39.48
CA ASP A 154 31.78 15.59 39.98
C ASP A 154 31.41 14.39 39.09
N ALA A 155 31.06 14.62 37.83
CA ALA A 155 30.61 13.56 36.94
C ALA A 155 31.69 12.50 36.68
N ASP A 156 31.28 11.23 36.69
CA ASP A 156 32.14 10.12 36.27
C ASP A 156 32.31 10.12 34.75
N ILE A 157 33.54 10.41 34.30
CA ILE A 157 33.91 10.46 32.88
C ILE A 157 33.69 9.11 32.18
N ASN A 158 33.93 7.99 32.88
CA ASN A 158 33.72 6.66 32.30
C ASN A 158 32.23 6.38 32.10
N GLU A 159 31.39 6.77 33.06
CA GLU A 159 29.94 6.65 32.94
C GLU A 159 29.42 7.49 31.75
N ILE A 160 29.91 8.72 31.61
CA ILE A 160 29.55 9.60 30.47
C ILE A 160 29.94 8.95 29.15
N ALA A 161 31.16 8.39 29.04
CA ALA A 161 31.64 7.75 27.82
C ALA A 161 30.75 6.55 27.43
N VAL A 162 30.50 5.63 28.37
CA VAL A 162 29.67 4.44 28.14
C VAL A 162 28.25 4.82 27.69
N ARG A 163 27.62 5.80 28.34
CA ARG A 163 26.27 6.26 27.95
C ARG A 163 26.27 6.98 26.60
N THR A 164 27.32 7.75 26.29
CA THR A 164 27.47 8.42 24.99
C THR A 164 27.61 7.42 23.85
N ASP A 165 28.43 6.38 24.04
CA ASP A 165 28.64 5.33 23.04
C ASP A 165 27.36 4.55 22.77
N ARG A 166 26.63 4.20 23.84
CA ARG A 166 25.31 3.55 23.72
C ARG A 166 24.33 4.41 22.93
N LEU A 167 24.16 5.68 23.33
CA LEU A 167 23.25 6.60 22.65
C LEU A 167 23.61 6.77 21.17
N THR A 168 24.90 6.85 20.85
CA THR A 168 25.39 6.96 19.47
C THR A 168 25.01 5.74 18.64
N TRP A 169 25.22 4.54 19.19
CA TRP A 169 24.86 3.29 18.52
C TRP A 169 23.35 3.17 18.31
N GLU A 170 22.56 3.43 19.35
CA GLU A 170 21.09 3.34 19.25
C GLU A 170 20.50 4.38 18.30
N THR A 171 21.08 5.58 18.24
CA THR A 171 20.68 6.63 17.29
C THR A 171 20.92 6.18 15.85
N ARG A 172 22.09 5.59 15.55
CA ARG A 172 22.37 5.02 14.23
C ARG A 172 21.35 3.94 13.85
N VAL A 173 21.08 3.00 14.76
CA VAL A 173 20.10 1.94 14.53
C VAL A 173 18.70 2.53 14.27
N PHE A 174 18.32 3.60 14.98
CA PHE A 174 17.06 4.30 14.75
C PHE A 174 17.02 4.95 13.35
N GLU A 175 18.09 5.63 12.93
CA GLU A 175 18.17 6.27 11.61
C GLU A 175 18.06 5.24 10.46
N GLU A 176 18.79 4.13 10.57
CA GLU A 176 18.71 3.01 9.61
C GLU A 176 17.28 2.43 9.51
N ARG A 177 16.60 2.32 10.65
CA ARG A 177 15.21 1.84 10.75
C ARG A 177 14.21 2.80 10.12
N VAL A 178 14.41 4.11 10.28
CA VAL A 178 13.58 5.14 9.66
C VAL A 178 13.77 5.11 8.14
N GLN A 179 15.01 5.01 7.66
CA GLN A 179 15.29 4.91 6.22
C GLN A 179 14.66 3.65 5.60
N SER A 180 14.71 2.52 6.30
CA SER A 180 14.14 1.26 5.83
C SER A 180 12.61 1.31 5.69
N LEU A 181 11.93 2.14 6.50
CA LEU A 181 10.47 2.24 6.52
C LEU A 181 9.91 2.72 5.18
N THR A 182 10.65 3.55 4.43
CA THR A 182 10.23 4.04 3.11
C THR A 182 9.99 2.91 2.12
N TYR A 183 10.84 1.88 2.12
CA TYR A 183 10.69 0.73 1.23
C TYR A 183 9.50 -0.15 1.61
N VAL A 184 9.21 -0.26 2.92
CA VAL A 184 8.07 -1.07 3.39
C VAL A 184 6.74 -0.45 2.95
N CYS A 185 6.68 0.87 2.77
CA CYS A 185 5.49 1.57 2.30
C CYS A 185 5.07 1.20 0.86
N GLU A 186 5.95 0.60 0.06
CA GLU A 186 5.63 0.14 -1.30
C GLU A 186 4.94 -1.22 -1.32
N VAL A 187 5.10 -2.02 -0.25
CA VAL A 187 4.61 -3.41 -0.20
C VAL A 187 3.09 -3.50 -0.41
N PRO A 188 2.23 -2.69 0.23
CA PRO A 188 0.79 -2.72 -0.03
C PRO A 188 0.44 -2.47 -1.50
N THR A 189 1.13 -1.53 -2.15
CA THR A 189 0.93 -1.21 -3.57
C THR A 189 1.35 -2.36 -4.47
N LEU A 190 2.45 -3.05 -4.16
CA LEU A 190 2.88 -4.24 -4.93
C LEU A 190 1.87 -5.39 -4.83
N ILE A 191 1.25 -5.60 -3.66
CA ILE A 191 0.18 -6.58 -3.48
C ILE A 191 -1.03 -6.21 -4.35
N GLU A 192 -1.46 -4.94 -4.33
CA GLU A 192 -2.57 -4.44 -5.15
C GLU A 192 -2.31 -4.62 -6.66
N GLN A 193 -1.11 -4.23 -7.13
CA GLN A 193 -0.73 -4.35 -8.54
C GLN A 193 -0.76 -5.81 -9.01
N ARG A 194 -0.24 -6.73 -8.18
CA ARG A 194 -0.30 -8.16 -8.47
C ARG A 194 -1.74 -8.66 -8.51
N LEU A 195 -2.56 -8.32 -7.51
CA LEU A 195 -3.97 -8.70 -7.48
C LEU A 195 -4.71 -8.21 -8.74
N TYR A 196 -4.50 -6.96 -9.14
CA TYR A 196 -5.10 -6.39 -10.35
C TYR A 196 -4.69 -7.15 -11.62
N ALA A 197 -3.39 -7.46 -11.77
CA ALA A 197 -2.88 -8.19 -12.93
C ALA A 197 -3.47 -9.62 -13.02
N LEU A 198 -3.63 -10.31 -11.89
CA LEU A 198 -4.25 -11.63 -11.83
C LEU A 198 -5.77 -11.55 -12.09
N ALA A 199 -6.46 -10.58 -11.47
CA ALA A 199 -7.88 -10.33 -11.66
C ALA A 199 -8.22 -10.08 -13.13
N LYS A 200 -7.41 -9.26 -13.81
CA LYS A 200 -7.53 -9.00 -15.24
C LYS A 200 -7.47 -10.29 -16.07
N THR A 201 -6.49 -11.16 -15.80
CA THR A 201 -6.37 -12.45 -16.51
C THR A 201 -7.57 -13.35 -16.29
N VAL A 202 -8.10 -13.42 -15.06
CA VAL A 202 -9.31 -14.21 -14.78
C VAL A 202 -10.52 -13.63 -15.52
N ALA A 203 -10.70 -12.30 -15.50
CA ALA A 203 -11.79 -11.63 -16.20
C ALA A 203 -11.75 -11.84 -17.71
N GLU A 204 -10.56 -11.75 -18.34
CA GLU A 204 -10.36 -12.02 -19.77
C GLU A 204 -10.77 -13.45 -20.14
N ILE A 205 -10.39 -14.44 -19.32
CA ILE A 205 -10.76 -15.85 -19.55
C ILE A 205 -12.27 -16.06 -19.46
N MET A 206 -12.92 -15.43 -18.48
CA MET A 206 -14.38 -15.56 -18.28
C MET A 206 -15.18 -14.84 -19.37
N ALA A 207 -14.67 -13.71 -19.89
CA ALA A 207 -15.34 -12.96 -20.96
C ALA A 207 -15.41 -13.75 -22.28
N VAL A 208 -14.39 -14.55 -22.60
CA VAL A 208 -14.35 -15.39 -23.80
C VAL A 208 -15.38 -16.54 -23.72
N GLY A 209 -15.68 -17.04 -22.52
CA GLY A 209 -16.63 -18.14 -22.31
C GLY A 209 -18.11 -17.73 -22.29
N SER A 210 -18.43 -16.44 -22.18
CA SER A 210 -19.81 -15.93 -22.13
C SER A 210 -20.44 -15.62 -23.50
N GLY A 211 -19.69 -15.81 -24.59
CA GLY A 211 -20.13 -15.51 -25.97
C GLY A 211 -20.52 -16.74 -26.80
N GLN A 212 -20.75 -17.90 -26.17
CA GLN A 212 -21.13 -19.16 -26.82
C GLN A 212 -22.40 -19.73 -26.21
#